data_AF-A0A7L3BF05-F1
#
_entry.id   AF-A0A7L3BF05-F1
#
_cell.length_a   1.000
_cell.length_b   1.000
_cell.length_c   1.000
_cell.angle_alpha   90.00
_cell.angle_beta   90.00
_cell.angle_gamma   90.00
#
_symmetry.space_group_name_H-M   'P 1'
#
loop_
_entity.id
_entity.type
_entity.pdbx_description
1 polymer ?
#
loop_
_entity_poly.entity_id
_entity_poly.type
_entity_poly.pdbx_seq_one_letter_code
_entity_poly.pdbx_strand_id
1 'polypeptide(L)'
;PTGVHGPVQYNGQPCGALLLGRSSSGLKGLFIIPGVIDADFYGEIHVVVQTLFPPMVIPAGSVIAQLVPMQQLTDSASAVNKSERGSAGFGSTGGLALLSLTMGERPTTTVILQNGSNQLSV
;
A
#
# COMPACT_ATOMS: atom_id res chain seq x y z
N PRO A 1 5.28 0.65 3.61
CA PRO A 1 4.88 -0.04 4.87
C PRO A 1 4.03 0.93 5.70
N THR A 2 3.04 0.40 6.40
CA THR A 2 2.14 1.20 7.27
C THR A 2 2.30 0.84 8.75
N GLY A 3 2.91 -0.30 9.07
CA GLY A 3 2.87 -0.92 10.40
C GLY A 3 1.50 -1.51 10.78
N VAL A 4 0.46 -1.29 9.96
CA VAL A 4 -0.89 -1.80 10.18
C VAL A 4 -0.99 -3.18 9.55
N HIS A 5 -1.47 -4.16 10.31
CA HIS A 5 -1.67 -5.53 9.86
C HIS A 5 -3.15 -5.84 9.73
N GLY A 6 -3.48 -6.72 8.79
CA GLY A 6 -4.83 -7.27 8.72
C GLY A 6 -5.07 -8.33 9.81
N PRO A 7 -6.32 -8.81 9.93
CA PRO A 7 -7.47 -8.43 9.11
C PRO A 7 -8.05 -7.07 9.53
N VAL A 8 -8.68 -6.36 8.60
CA VAL A 8 -9.41 -5.12 8.93
C VAL A 8 -10.64 -5.49 9.75
N GLN A 9 -10.88 -4.75 10.83
CA GLN A 9 -11.96 -5.02 11.78
C GLN A 9 -13.09 -3.99 11.61
N TYR A 10 -14.33 -4.46 11.48
CA TYR A 10 -15.53 -3.64 11.54
C TYR A 10 -16.52 -4.26 12.52
N ASN A 11 -16.93 -3.51 13.55
CA ASN A 11 -17.77 -4.00 14.65
C ASN A 11 -17.26 -5.30 15.31
N GLY A 12 -15.93 -5.44 15.42
CA GLY A 12 -15.28 -6.60 16.02
C GLY A 12 -15.28 -7.87 15.16
N GLN A 13 -15.63 -7.76 13.88
CA GLN A 13 -15.55 -8.85 12.91
C GLN A 13 -14.53 -8.53 11.81
N PRO A 14 -13.75 -9.52 11.34
CA PRO A 14 -12.86 -9.34 10.21
C PRO A 14 -13.67 -9.08 8.94
N CYS A 15 -13.26 -8.09 8.17
CA CYS A 15 -13.89 -7.73 6.91
C CYS A 15 -12.87 -7.37 5.85
N GLY A 16 -13.27 -7.50 4.58
CA GLY A 16 -12.50 -6.92 3.47
C GLY A 16 -12.56 -5.39 3.51
N ALA A 17 -11.61 -4.73 2.86
CA ALA A 17 -11.60 -3.28 2.78
C ALA A 17 -11.00 -2.77 1.47
N LEU A 18 -11.47 -1.61 1.03
CA LEU A 18 -10.89 -0.88 -0.08
C LEU A 18 -9.88 0.14 0.45
N LEU A 19 -8.63 0.04 0.00
CA LEU A 19 -7.59 1.04 0.23
C LEU A 19 -7.73 2.15 -0.81
N LEU A 20 -8.04 3.37 -0.37
CA LEU A 20 -8.22 4.54 -1.23
C LEU A 20 -7.32 5.70 -0.83
N GLY A 21 -6.94 6.52 -1.81
CA GLY A 21 -6.29 7.81 -1.56
C GLY A 21 -7.23 8.82 -0.92
N ARG A 22 -6.67 9.73 -0.11
CA ARG A 22 -7.40 10.90 0.38
C ARG A 22 -7.32 12.05 -0.64
N SER A 23 -8.33 12.91 -0.66
CA SER A 23 -8.32 14.10 -1.51
C SER A 23 -7.11 14.99 -1.26
N SER A 24 -6.68 15.13 0.00
CA SER A 24 -5.48 15.90 0.38
C SER A 24 -4.19 15.34 -0.21
N SER A 25 -4.10 14.02 -0.41
CA SER A 25 -2.96 13.38 -1.08
C SER A 25 -2.98 13.69 -2.57
N GLY A 26 -4.16 13.57 -3.21
CA GLY A 26 -4.34 13.90 -4.62
C GLY A 26 -4.00 15.36 -4.93
N LEU A 27 -4.42 16.31 -4.08
CA LEU A 27 -4.07 17.73 -4.20
C LEU A 27 -2.55 17.99 -4.12
N LYS A 28 -1.81 17.14 -3.42
CA LYS A 28 -0.34 17.21 -3.35
C LYS A 28 0.35 16.49 -4.51
N GLY A 29 -0.40 15.96 -5.48
CA GLY A 29 0.14 15.17 -6.58
C GLY A 29 0.60 13.77 -6.15
N LEU A 30 0.11 13.25 -5.01
CA LEU A 30 0.32 11.88 -4.56
C LEU A 30 -0.93 11.05 -4.85
N PHE A 31 -0.83 10.16 -5.82
CA PHE A 31 -1.92 9.29 -6.22
C PHE A 31 -1.73 7.90 -5.60
N ILE A 32 -2.72 7.45 -4.85
CA ILE A 32 -2.73 6.12 -4.25
C ILE A 32 -3.42 5.20 -5.24
N ILE A 33 -2.74 4.12 -5.65
CA ILE A 33 -3.35 3.09 -6.48
C ILE A 33 -4.37 2.35 -5.61
N PRO A 34 -5.66 2.33 -5.98
CA PRO A 34 -6.66 1.60 -5.21
C PRO A 34 -6.29 0.13 -5.05
N GLY A 35 -6.54 -0.43 -3.87
CA GLY A 35 -6.24 -1.83 -3.57
C GLY A 35 -7.36 -2.49 -2.78
N VAL A 36 -7.56 -3.78 -3.01
CA VAL A 36 -8.46 -4.61 -2.20
C VAL A 36 -7.64 -5.33 -1.15
N ILE A 37 -8.05 -5.18 0.11
CA ILE A 37 -7.54 -5.95 1.24
C ILE A 37 -8.57 -7.03 1.54
N ASP A 38 -8.19 -8.29 1.40
CA ASP A 38 -9.06 -9.43 1.69
C ASP A 38 -9.28 -9.58 3.20
N ALA A 39 -10.43 -10.14 3.59
CA ALA A 39 -10.79 -10.35 5.00
C ALA A 39 -9.86 -11.35 5.71
N ASP A 40 -9.21 -12.23 4.95
CA ASP A 40 -8.27 -13.25 5.42
C ASP A 40 -6.79 -12.87 5.16
N PHE A 41 -6.52 -11.60 4.86
CA PHE A 41 -5.15 -11.09 4.78
C PHE A 41 -4.62 -10.76 6.18
N TYR A 42 -3.58 -11.47 6.61
CA TYR A 42 -2.92 -11.31 7.91
C TYR A 42 -1.56 -10.58 7.83
N GLY A 43 -1.17 -10.17 6.62
CA GLY A 43 0.08 -9.45 6.39
C GLY A 43 0.01 -7.97 6.74
N GLU A 44 1.15 -7.30 6.63
CA GLU A 44 1.22 -5.84 6.73
C GLU A 44 0.55 -5.20 5.49
N ILE A 45 -0.35 -4.27 5.73
CA ILE A 45 -1.02 -3.49 4.69
C ILE A 45 -0.02 -2.49 4.11
N HIS A 46 0.14 -2.53 2.79
CA HIS A 46 1.04 -1.65 2.06
C HIS A 46 0.24 -0.70 1.15
N VAL A 47 0.67 0.57 1.10
CA VAL A 47 0.08 1.57 0.19
C VAL A 47 0.98 1.69 -1.03
N VAL A 48 0.44 1.37 -2.21
CA VAL A 48 1.12 1.62 -3.48
C VAL A 48 0.77 3.01 -3.97
N VAL A 49 1.78 3.78 -4.33
CA VAL A 49 1.61 5.17 -4.74
C VAL A 49 2.38 5.49 -6.00
N GLN A 50 1.88 6.48 -6.73
CA GLN A 50 2.60 7.19 -7.79
C GLN A 50 2.56 8.69 -7.49
N THR A 51 3.61 9.42 -7.85
CA THR A 51 3.65 10.88 -7.70
C THR A 51 3.79 11.56 -9.05
N LEU A 52 3.08 12.68 -9.22
CA LEU A 52 3.19 13.53 -10.41
C LEU A 52 4.45 14.41 -10.37
N PHE A 53 5.04 14.61 -9.20
CA PHE A 53 6.15 15.56 -8.99
C PHE A 53 7.30 14.90 -8.20
N PRO A 54 8.07 13.99 -8.81
CA PRO A 54 9.23 13.41 -8.16
C PRO A 54 10.40 14.42 -8.05
N PRO A 55 11.21 14.39 -6.97
CA PRO A 55 11.07 13.56 -5.77
C PRO A 55 10.02 14.11 -4.79
N MET A 56 9.31 13.21 -4.09
CA MET A 56 8.34 13.56 -3.04
C MET A 56 8.75 13.01 -1.68
N VAL A 57 8.70 13.87 -0.65
CA VAL A 57 8.92 13.48 0.74
C VAL A 57 7.57 13.34 1.45
N ILE A 58 7.34 12.18 2.04
CA ILE A 58 6.17 11.90 2.88
C ILE A 58 6.66 11.74 4.32
N PRO A 59 6.40 12.71 5.22
CA PRO A 59 6.77 12.60 6.63
C PRO A 59 6.12 11.37 7.28
N ALA A 60 6.85 10.71 8.18
CA ALA A 60 6.30 9.63 8.99
C ALA A 60 5.06 10.11 9.77
N GLY A 61 4.03 9.26 9.89
CA GLY A 61 2.75 9.62 10.50
C GLY A 61 1.78 10.37 9.58
N SER A 62 2.15 10.67 8.33
CA SER A 62 1.22 11.25 7.36
C SER A 62 0.09 10.30 7.02
N VAL A 63 -1.15 10.75 7.17
CA VAL A 63 -2.34 9.98 6.77
C VAL A 63 -2.64 10.25 5.29
N ILE A 64 -2.09 9.41 4.40
CA ILE A 64 -2.17 9.57 2.94
C ILE A 64 -3.28 8.76 2.25
N ALA A 65 -3.76 7.71 2.92
CA ALA A 65 -4.78 6.80 2.42
C ALA A 65 -5.81 6.55 3.52
N GLN A 66 -6.90 5.88 3.15
CA GLN A 66 -7.95 5.43 4.04
C GLN A 66 -8.40 4.02 3.64
N LEU A 67 -8.85 3.25 4.63
CA LEU A 67 -9.51 1.97 4.42
C LEU A 67 -11.02 2.19 4.51
N VAL A 68 -11.75 1.69 3.53
CA VAL A 68 -13.21 1.67 3.51
C VAL A 68 -13.65 0.21 3.67
N PRO A 69 -14.17 -0.20 4.86
CA PRO A 69 -14.69 -1.53 5.07
C PRO A 69 -15.75 -1.89 4.02
N MET A 70 -15.70 -3.11 3.51
CA MET A 70 -16.64 -3.62 2.53
C MET A 70 -17.29 -4.90 3.04
N GLN A 71 -18.58 -5.06 2.74
CA GLN A 71 -19.26 -6.34 2.92
C GLN A 71 -18.79 -7.32 1.83
N GLN A 72 -18.33 -8.50 2.22
CA GLN A 72 -18.03 -9.57 1.26
C GLN A 72 -19.34 -10.21 0.79
N LEU A 73 -19.74 -9.92 -0.44
CA LEU A 73 -20.94 -10.50 -1.05
C LEU A 73 -20.75 -11.96 -1.50
N THR A 74 -19.56 -12.52 -1.30
CA THR A 74 -19.19 -13.89 -1.71
C THR A 74 -19.53 -14.95 -0.65
N ASP A 75 -20.01 -14.58 0.53
CA ASP A 75 -20.33 -15.54 1.61
C ASP A 75 -21.37 -16.59 1.19
N SER A 76 -22.28 -16.23 0.28
CA SER A 76 -23.31 -17.12 -0.27
C SER A 76 -22.82 -17.94 -1.46
N ALA A 77 -21.67 -17.59 -2.05
CA ALA A 77 -21.08 -18.33 -3.14
C ALA A 77 -20.17 -19.40 -2.53
N SER A 78 -20.59 -20.66 -2.59
CA SER A 78 -19.80 -21.80 -2.15
C SER A 78 -18.48 -21.85 -2.94
N ALA A 79 -17.42 -21.27 -2.38
CA ALA A 79 -16.09 -21.33 -2.96
C ALA A 79 -15.53 -22.75 -2.82
N VAL A 80 -15.31 -23.42 -3.95
CA VAL A 80 -14.91 -24.84 -4.05
C VAL A 80 -13.49 -25.10 -3.53
N ASN A 81 -12.67 -24.08 -3.26
CA ASN A 81 -11.34 -24.22 -2.66
C ASN A 81 -10.99 -22.99 -1.81
N LYS A 82 -11.12 -23.09 -0.48
CA LYS A 82 -10.64 -22.07 0.46
C LYS A 82 -9.20 -22.36 0.85
N SER A 83 -8.22 -21.85 0.11
CA SER A 83 -6.88 -21.64 0.67
C SER A 83 -6.84 -20.26 1.30
N GLU A 84 -6.47 -20.16 2.58
CA GLU A 84 -6.28 -18.86 3.23
C GLU A 84 -5.21 -18.03 2.51
N ARG A 85 -5.48 -16.75 2.31
CA ARG A 85 -4.54 -15.78 1.73
C ARG A 85 -3.27 -15.65 2.57
N GLY A 86 -3.40 -15.68 3.90
CA GLY A 86 -2.30 -15.52 4.83
C GLY A 86 -1.65 -14.12 4.74
N SER A 87 -0.32 -14.06 4.76
CA SER A 87 0.43 -12.80 4.63
C SER A 87 0.83 -12.46 3.19
N ALA A 88 0.40 -13.25 2.19
CA ALA A 88 0.89 -13.16 0.83
C ALA A 88 0.17 -12.07 0.02
N GLY A 89 0.91 -11.03 -0.39
CA GLY A 89 0.42 -9.89 -1.19
C GLY A 89 0.95 -9.87 -2.63
N PHE A 90 0.57 -8.84 -3.40
CA PHE A 90 1.24 -8.45 -4.66
C PHE A 90 1.43 -9.55 -5.72
N GLY A 91 0.34 -10.16 -6.18
CA GLY A 91 0.41 -11.16 -7.25
C GLY A 91 0.88 -12.54 -6.80
N SER A 92 0.88 -12.83 -5.49
CA SER A 92 1.22 -14.14 -4.92
C SER A 92 0.39 -15.31 -5.45
N THR A 93 -0.80 -15.02 -5.98
CA THR A 93 -1.71 -16.02 -6.58
C THR A 93 -1.47 -16.23 -8.08
N GLY A 94 -0.62 -15.43 -8.71
CA GLY A 94 -0.28 -15.54 -10.14
C GLY A 94 1.21 -15.85 -10.36
N GLY A 95 1.54 -16.56 -11.44
CA GLY A 95 2.93 -16.91 -11.79
C GLY A 95 3.84 -15.71 -12.19
N LEU A 96 3.33 -14.48 -12.09
CA LEU A 96 4.05 -13.24 -12.40
C LEU A 96 4.36 -12.48 -11.10
N ALA A 97 5.19 -13.07 -10.25
CA ALA A 97 5.65 -12.44 -9.01
C ALA A 97 7.09 -11.96 -9.17
N LEU A 98 7.28 -10.79 -9.79
CA LEU A 98 8.54 -10.04 -9.68
C LEU A 98 8.35 -8.51 -9.82
N LEU A 99 7.26 -7.96 -9.26
CA LEU A 99 7.01 -6.51 -9.25
C LEU A 99 7.31 -5.84 -7.90
N SER A 100 7.68 -6.61 -6.89
CA SER A 100 8.01 -6.09 -5.56
C SER A 100 9.11 -6.94 -4.93
N LEU A 101 10.26 -6.32 -4.70
CA LEU A 101 11.33 -6.89 -3.89
C LEU A 101 11.18 -6.30 -2.48
N THR A 102 11.15 -7.15 -1.46
CA THR A 102 11.23 -6.70 -0.07
C THR A 102 12.65 -6.17 0.15
N MET A 103 12.78 -4.84 0.15
CA MET A 103 14.04 -4.19 0.46
C MET A 103 14.20 -4.12 1.99
N GLY A 104 15.24 -4.76 2.54
CA GLY A 104 15.56 -4.70 3.97
C GLY A 104 15.93 -3.30 4.45
N GLU A 105 16.41 -2.45 3.52
CA GLU A 105 16.72 -1.04 3.76
C GLU A 105 16.21 -0.20 2.59
N ARG A 106 15.82 1.05 2.88
CA ARG A 106 15.34 1.97 1.84
C ARG A 106 16.46 2.20 0.80
N PRO A 107 16.19 2.08 -0.51
CA PRO A 107 17.15 2.49 -1.53
C PRO A 107 17.42 4.00 -1.39
N THR A 108 18.62 4.36 -0.95
CA THR A 108 19.10 5.74 -0.91
C THR A 108 20.08 5.95 -2.04
N THR A 109 19.95 7.07 -2.74
CA THR A 109 20.96 7.54 -3.69
C THR A 109 21.37 8.94 -3.29
N THR A 110 22.65 9.23 -3.41
CA THR A 110 23.18 10.56 -3.13
C THR A 110 22.90 11.46 -4.32
N VAL A 111 22.20 12.57 -4.06
CA VAL A 111 21.87 13.56 -5.09
C VAL A 111 22.82 14.73 -4.96
N ILE A 112 23.31 15.20 -6.10
CA ILE A 112 24.17 16.38 -6.18
C ILE A 112 23.32 17.55 -6.67
N LEU A 113 23.11 18.54 -5.79
CA LEU A 113 22.45 19.80 -6.12
C LEU A 113 23.52 20.83 -6.49
N GLN A 114 23.44 21.39 -7.71
CA GLN A 114 24.35 22.44 -8.17
C GLN A 114 23.61 23.76 -8.41
N ASN A 115 24.19 24.86 -7.95
CA ASN A 115 23.77 26.22 -8.27
C ASN A 115 25.01 27.07 -8.59
N GLY A 116 25.27 27.30 -9.87
CA GLY A 116 26.50 27.91 -10.34
C GLY A 116 27.72 27.06 -9.97
N SER A 117 28.66 27.64 -9.22
CA SER A 117 29.84 26.95 -8.70
C SER A 117 29.61 26.23 -7.36
N ASN A 118 28.44 26.40 -6.73
CA ASN A 118 28.14 25.74 -5.46
C ASN A 118 27.54 24.36 -5.69
N GLN A 119 28.04 23.38 -4.95
CA GLN A 119 27.57 22.00 -4.99
C GLN A 119 27.24 21.52 -3.57
N LEU A 120 26.07 20.92 -3.40
CA LEU A 120 25.63 20.26 -2.17
C LEU A 120 25.29 18.80 -2.47
N SER A 121 25.86 17.88 -1.69
CA SER A 121 25.54 16.47 -1.74
C SER A 121 24.53 16.15 -0.64
N VAL A 122 23.39 15.55 -1.01
CA VAL A 122 22.30 15.18 -0.09
C VAL A 122 21.97 13.70 -0.22
#